data_AF-A0A967CJU6-F1
#
_entry.id   AF-A0A967CJU6-F1
#
_cell.length_a   1.000
_cell.length_b   1.000
_cell.length_c   1.000
_cell.angle_alpha   90.00
_cell.angle_beta   90.00
_cell.angle_gamma   90.00
#
_symmetry.space_group_name_H-M   'P 1'
#
loop_
_entity.id
_entity.type
_entity.pdbx_description
1 polymer ?
#
loop_
_entity_poly.entity_id
_entity_poly.type
_entity_poly.pdbx_seq_one_letter_code
_entity_poly.pdbx_strand_id
1 'polypeptide(L)' 'SNYTWYATANIDAKPLIDEEVTSSPAAFPTSDQVAKMYTNASLPPKVQRMQTRTWTDFKAGN' A
#
# COMPACT_ATOMS: atom_id res chain seq x y z
N SER A 1 -17.42 -7.55 -9.85
CA SER A 1 -16.73 -7.49 -8.55
C SER A 1 -15.39 -6.80 -8.74
N ASN A 2 -15.41 -5.47 -8.72
CA ASN A 2 -14.25 -4.57 -8.73
C ASN A 2 -14.35 -3.55 -7.58
N TYR A 3 -14.91 -4.00 -6.45
CA TYR A 3 -15.31 -3.13 -5.34
C TYR A 3 -14.10 -2.57 -4.57
N THR A 4 -12.97 -3.30 -4.56
CA THR A 4 -11.86 -3.00 -3.66
C THR A 4 -10.80 -2.07 -4.27
N TRP A 5 -10.86 -1.76 -5.57
CA TRP A 5 -9.98 -0.79 -6.27
C TRP A 5 -8.45 -1.00 -6.12
N TYR A 6 -8.01 -2.12 -5.55
CA TYR A 6 -6.60 -2.48 -5.46
C TYR A 6 -6.08 -3.04 -6.78
N ALA A 7 -4.83 -2.70 -7.11
CA ALA A 7 -4.14 -3.27 -8.25
C ALA A 7 -3.93 -4.78 -8.11
N THR A 8 -4.23 -5.52 -9.19
CA THR A 8 -3.90 -6.94 -9.27
C THR A 8 -2.41 -7.15 -9.53
N ALA A 9 -1.83 -8.12 -8.82
CA ALA A 9 -0.49 -8.65 -9.10
C ALA A 9 -0.49 -9.75 -10.19
N ASN A 10 -1.68 -10.25 -10.58
CA ASN A 10 -1.80 -11.25 -11.63
C ASN A 10 -1.84 -10.56 -13.01
N ILE A 11 -0.88 -10.91 -13.88
CA ILE A 11 -0.74 -10.32 -15.22
C ILE A 11 -1.93 -10.68 -16.11
N ASP A 12 -2.39 -11.94 -16.09
CA ASP A 12 -3.48 -12.42 -16.95
C ASP A 12 -4.85 -11.89 -16.53
N ALA A 13 -4.96 -11.43 -15.28
CA ALA A 13 -6.19 -10.82 -14.76
C ALA A 13 -6.32 -9.32 -15.10
N LYS A 14 -5.23 -8.65 -15.54
CA LYS A 14 -5.24 -7.22 -15.90
C LYS A 14 -6.29 -6.84 -16.96
N PRO A 15 -6.45 -7.58 -18.08
CA PRO A 15 -7.46 -7.24 -19.10
C PRO A 15 -8.90 -7.53 -18.67
N LEU A 16 -9.10 -8.19 -17.52
CA LEU A 16 -10.43 -8.53 -16.99
C LEU A 16 -10.95 -7.50 -15.97
N ILE A 17 -10.15 -6.47 -15.65
CA ILE A 17 -10.50 -5.40 -14.71
C ILE A 17 -11.11 -4.23 -15.50
N ASP A 18 -12.09 -3.54 -14.91
CA ASP A 18 -12.72 -2.37 -15.51
C ASP A 18 -11.67 -1.29 -15.87
N GLU A 19 -11.82 -0.69 -17.06
CA GLU A 19 -10.89 0.32 -17.57
C GLU A 19 -10.76 1.54 -16.65
N GLU A 20 -11.82 1.87 -15.89
CA GLU A 20 -11.84 2.93 -14.89
C GLU A 20 -10.85 2.68 -13.74
N VAL A 21 -10.61 1.41 -13.39
CA VAL A 21 -9.66 1.02 -12.34
C VAL A 21 -8.25 0.90 -12.91
N THR A 22 -8.09 0.37 -14.12
CA THR A 22 -6.77 0.22 -14.75
C THR A 22 -6.16 1.54 -15.21
N SER A 23 -6.99 2.53 -15.54
CA SER A 23 -6.54 3.87 -15.95
C SER A 23 -6.25 4.79 -14.77
N SER A 24 -6.68 4.46 -13.55
CA SER A 24 -6.47 5.27 -12.36
C SER A 24 -5.00 5.21 -11.90
N PRO A 25 -4.27 6.35 -11.85
CA PRO A 25 -2.90 6.40 -11.36
C PRO A 25 -2.79 6.07 -9.85
N ALA A 26 -3.90 6.15 -9.12
CA ALA A 26 -3.94 5.78 -7.70
C ALA A 26 -3.92 4.26 -7.50
N ALA A 27 -4.50 3.50 -8.43
CA ALA A 27 -4.47 2.04 -8.42
C ALA A 27 -3.21 1.52 -9.14
N PHE A 28 -2.94 2.02 -10.35
CA PHE A 28 -1.77 1.66 -11.15
C PHE A 28 -0.82 2.86 -11.29
N PRO A 29 0.09 3.06 -10.33
CA PRO A 29 1.03 4.17 -10.37
C PRO A 29 2.01 4.06 -11.54
N THR A 30 2.48 5.20 -12.04
CA THR A 30 3.50 5.28 -13.08
C THR A 30 4.89 4.91 -12.55
N SER A 31 5.85 4.62 -13.44
CA SER A 31 7.23 4.30 -13.07
C SER A 31 7.87 5.37 -12.17
N ASP A 32 7.61 6.65 -12.46
CA ASP A 32 8.17 7.78 -11.71
C ASP A 32 7.56 7.93 -10.32
N GLN A 33 6.29 7.51 -10.16
CA GLN A 33 5.61 7.47 -8.86
C GLN A 33 6.14 6.29 -8.03
N VAL A 34 6.31 5.12 -8.66
CA VAL A 34 6.88 3.93 -8.02
C VAL A 34 8.32 4.20 -7.55
N ALA A 35 9.11 4.95 -8.32
CA ALA A 35 10.48 5.32 -7.94
C ALA A 35 10.57 6.15 -6.65
N LYS A 36 9.49 6.81 -6.24
CA LYS A 36 9.41 7.59 -4.99
C LYS A 36 8.88 6.77 -3.82
N MET A 37 8.41 5.54 -4.05
CA MET A 37 7.89 4.66 -3.01
C MET A 37 9.02 3.88 -2.34
N TYR A 38 8.79 3.45 -1.10
CA TYR A 38 9.67 2.57 -0.35
C TYR A 38 8.89 1.39 0.22
N THR A 39 9.55 0.25 0.36
CA THR A 39 8.99 -0.91 1.04
C THR A 39 9.29 -0.88 2.53
N ASN A 40 8.41 -1.48 3.34
CA ASN A 40 8.68 -1.62 4.76
C ASN A 40 9.81 -2.63 4.98
N ALA A 41 10.84 -2.23 5.72
CA ALA A 41 11.91 -3.14 6.13
C ALA A 41 11.51 -3.92 7.39
N SER A 42 12.12 -5.09 7.58
CA SER A 42 12.01 -5.84 8.84
C SER A 42 12.74 -5.08 9.95
N LEU A 43 12.00 -4.59 10.94
CA LEU A 43 12.54 -3.81 12.05
C LEU A 43 13.04 -4.74 13.17
N PRO A 44 14.19 -4.47 13.81
CA PRO A 44 14.62 -5.20 14.99
C PRO A 44 13.55 -5.13 16.10
N PRO A 45 13.41 -6.18 16.94
CA PRO A 45 12.35 -6.24 17.96
C PRO A 45 12.28 -5.02 18.89
N LYS A 46 13.42 -4.40 19.20
CA LYS A 46 13.49 -3.18 20.02
C LYS A 46 12.81 -1.98 19.35
N VAL A 47 13.05 -1.79 18.05
CA VAL A 47 12.47 -0.69 17.26
C VAL A 47 10.99 -0.91 17.04
N GLN A 48 10.58 -2.15 16.76
CA GLN A 48 9.17 -2.49 16.59
C GLN A 48 8.36 -2.21 17.88
N ARG A 49 8.88 -2.56 19.06
CA ARG A 49 8.24 -2.24 20.35
C ARG A 49 8.08 -0.74 20.56
N MET A 50 9.09 0.06 20.20
CA MET A 50 8.99 1.52 20.26
C MET A 50 7.85 2.01 19.37
N GLN A 51 7.81 1.57 18.09
CA GLN A 51 6.77 1.94 17.14
C GLN A 51 5.36 1.60 17.66
N THR A 52 5.17 0.39 18.22
CA THR A 52 3.88 -0.03 18.78
C THR A 52 3.46 0.82 19.98
N ARG A 53 4.40 1.13 20.89
CA ARG A 53 4.11 1.97 22.06
C ARG A 53 3.73 3.38 21.64
N THR A 54 4.54 4.02 20.81
CA THR A 54 4.25 5.36 20.27
C THR A 54 2.89 5.42 19.57
N TRP A 55 2.53 4.38 18.82
CA TRP A 55 1.22 4.30 18.18
C TRP A 55 0.06 4.15 19.18
N THR A 56 0.27 3.40 20.26
CA THR A 56 -0.72 3.24 21.32
C THR A 56 -0.94 4.55 22.06
N ASP A 57 0.15 5.23 22.43
CA ASP A 57 0.11 6.53 23.10
C ASP A 57 -0.59 7.57 22.20
N PHE A 58 -0.22 7.64 20.91
CA PHE A 58 -0.86 8.51 19.92
C PHE A 58 -2.37 8.27 19.80
N LYS A 59 -2.82 7.02 19.72
CA LYS A 59 -4.25 6.69 19.65
C LYS A 59 -5.00 6.94 20.96
N ALA A 60 -4.33 6.80 22.10
CA ALA A 60 -4.91 7.02 23.42
C ALA A 60 -5.02 8.52 23.77
N GLY A 61 -4.32 9.40 23.03
CA GLY A 61 -4.32 10.84 23.26
C GLY A 61 -3.46 11.28 24.45
N ASN A 62 -2.50 10.45 24.86
CA ASN A 62 -1.56 10.72 25.95
C ASN A 62 -0.20 11.20 25.41
#